data_AF-A0A6G4VDC7-F1
#
_entry.id   AF-A0A6G4VDC7-F1
#
_cell.length_a   1.000
_cell.length_b   1.000
_cell.length_c   1.000
_cell.angle_alpha   90.00
_cell.angle_beta   90.00
_cell.angle_gamma   90.00
#
_symmetry.space_group_name_H-M   'P 1'
#
loop_
_entity.id
_entity.type
_entity.pdbx_description
1 polymer ?
#
loop_
_entity_poly.entity_id
_entity_poly.type
_entity_poly.pdbx_seq_one_letter_code
_entity_poly.pdbx_strand_id
1 'polypeptide(L)'
;MGLTHCRDPYDSPHRGDGKVCHVAPAMCMLCRNAVIFTSQLPRLLMVSDHIERMRAALPPPQWQAVWGRQAAALKEVFSECADLLPAARQQVIDLDLRLDLPLGQRTEFDR
;
A
#
# COMPACT_ATOMS: atom_id res chain seq x y z
N MET A 1 2.95 7.34 -4.51
CA MET A 1 2.37 7.06 -5.83
C MET A 1 1.76 8.35 -6.37
N GLY A 2 2.36 8.93 -7.40
CA GLY A 2 1.85 10.12 -8.11
C GLY A 2 1.16 9.76 -9.43
N LEU A 3 0.90 10.76 -10.28
CA LEU A 3 0.23 10.58 -11.59
C LEU A 3 0.96 9.60 -12.53
N THR A 4 2.27 9.48 -12.42
CA THR A 4 3.10 8.51 -13.17
C THR A 4 2.85 7.05 -12.79
N HIS A 5 2.13 6.80 -11.69
CA HIS A 5 1.74 5.47 -11.22
C HIS A 5 0.23 5.21 -11.44
N CYS A 6 -0.40 5.97 -12.34
CA CYS A 6 -1.81 5.84 -12.67
C CYS A 6 -1.95 5.42 -14.13
N ARG A 7 -2.72 4.37 -14.39
CA ARG A 7 -3.06 3.89 -15.74
C ARG A 7 -3.90 4.92 -16.50
N ASP A 8 -4.88 5.51 -15.82
CA ASP A 8 -5.73 6.56 -16.36
C ASP A 8 -6.10 7.56 -15.24
N PRO A 9 -5.49 8.77 -15.23
CA PRO A 9 -5.79 9.77 -14.23
C PRO A 9 -7.11 10.52 -14.47
N TYR A 10 -7.74 10.38 -15.64
CA TYR A 10 -9.00 11.04 -15.98
C TYR A 10 -10.23 10.14 -15.73
N ASP A 11 -10.08 8.81 -15.80
CA ASP A 11 -11.10 7.82 -15.44
C ASP A 11 -10.87 7.18 -14.05
N SER A 12 -10.70 8.00 -13.01
CA SER A 12 -10.51 7.49 -11.65
C SER A 12 -11.84 7.09 -10.98
N PRO A 13 -11.93 5.95 -10.27
CA PRO A 13 -13.12 5.62 -9.45
C PRO A 13 -13.43 6.65 -8.36
N HIS A 14 -12.47 7.51 -8.02
CA HIS A 14 -12.61 8.52 -6.98
C HIS A 14 -13.05 9.88 -7.53
N ARG A 15 -13.18 10.03 -8.84
CA ARG A 15 -13.54 11.31 -9.48
C ARG A 15 -14.37 11.07 -10.74
N GLY A 16 -15.61 11.58 -10.76
CA GLY A 16 -16.55 11.35 -11.87
C GLY A 16 -16.66 12.49 -12.89
N ASP A 17 -15.83 13.53 -12.79
CA ASP A 17 -15.95 14.75 -13.62
C ASP A 17 -14.97 14.79 -14.82
N GLY A 18 -14.28 13.68 -15.10
CA GLY A 18 -13.34 13.56 -16.22
C GLY A 18 -12.09 14.43 -16.09
N LYS A 19 -11.83 15.03 -14.92
CA LYS A 19 -10.59 15.78 -14.65
C LYS A 19 -9.58 14.90 -13.91
N VAL A 20 -8.32 15.34 -13.95
CA VAL A 20 -7.20 14.65 -13.29
C VAL A 20 -7.50 14.39 -11.81
N CYS A 21 -7.29 13.14 -11.39
CA CYS A 21 -7.43 12.73 -10.02
C CYS A 21 -6.24 13.19 -9.16
N HIS A 22 -6.53 13.88 -8.05
CA HIS A 22 -5.53 14.39 -7.09
C HIS A 22 -5.67 13.75 -5.69
N VAL A 23 -6.31 12.59 -5.60
CA VAL A 23 -6.47 11.90 -4.31
C VAL A 23 -5.11 11.50 -3.71
N ALA A 24 -5.08 11.42 -2.39
CA ALA A 24 -3.85 11.16 -1.65
C ALA A 24 -3.18 9.84 -2.10
N PRO A 25 -1.83 9.80 -2.16
CA PRO A 25 -1.08 8.63 -2.61
C PRO A 25 -1.41 7.31 -1.92
N ALA A 26 -1.85 7.36 -0.65
CA ALA A 26 -2.26 6.17 0.11
C ALA A 26 -3.55 5.53 -0.44
N MET A 27 -4.48 6.34 -0.95
CA MET A 27 -5.70 5.85 -1.60
C MET A 27 -5.40 5.24 -2.98
N CYS A 28 -4.33 5.70 -3.64
CA CYS A 28 -3.94 5.17 -4.94
C CYS A 28 -3.55 3.68 -4.86
N MET A 29 -3.07 3.15 -3.73
CA MET A 29 -2.77 1.71 -3.59
C MET A 29 -4.02 0.82 -3.72
N LEU A 30 -5.20 1.36 -3.39
CA LEU A 30 -6.48 0.65 -3.44
C LEU A 30 -7.27 0.96 -4.72
N CYS A 31 -6.71 1.77 -5.62
CA CYS A 31 -7.37 2.18 -6.84
C CYS A 31 -7.14 1.14 -7.94
N ARG A 32 -8.19 0.81 -8.70
CA ARG A 32 -8.09 -0.09 -9.88
C ARG A 32 -7.13 0.41 -10.96
N ASN A 33 -6.88 1.73 -11.01
CA ASN A 33 -5.98 2.34 -11.99
C ASN A 33 -4.53 2.37 -11.50
N ALA A 34 -4.24 1.86 -10.30
CA ALA A 34 -2.90 1.84 -9.76
C ALA A 34 -1.98 0.96 -10.61
N VAL A 35 -0.84 1.50 -11.02
CA VAL A 35 0.23 0.73 -11.63
C VAL A 35 1.33 0.54 -10.59
N ILE A 36 1.60 -0.73 -10.28
CA ILE A 36 2.61 -1.13 -9.30
C ILE A 36 3.84 -1.61 -10.06
N PHE A 37 4.98 -0.97 -9.81
CA PHE A 37 6.27 -1.37 -10.34
C PHE A 37 7.00 -2.28 -9.36
N THR A 38 7.85 -3.16 -9.88
CA THR A 38 8.66 -4.08 -9.07
C THR A 38 9.58 -3.35 -8.09
N SER A 39 10.05 -2.14 -8.44
CA SER A 39 10.81 -1.26 -7.55
C SER A 39 10.05 -0.81 -6.29
N GLN A 40 8.73 -0.98 -6.27
CA GLN A 40 7.88 -0.63 -5.13
C GLN A 40 7.66 -1.81 -4.17
N LEU A 41 8.02 -3.03 -4.57
CA LEU A 41 7.82 -4.24 -3.76
C LEU A 41 8.47 -4.17 -2.38
N PRO A 42 9.72 -3.67 -2.20
CA PRO A 42 10.32 -3.53 -0.86
C PRO A 42 9.43 -2.70 0.08
N ARG A 43 8.89 -1.57 -0.41
CA ARG A 43 8.02 -0.70 0.39
C ARG A 43 6.68 -1.37 0.69
N LEU A 44 6.09 -2.08 -0.28
CA LEU A 44 4.82 -2.78 -0.08
C LEU A 44 4.95 -3.92 0.93
N LEU A 45 6.08 -4.65 0.93
CA LEU A 45 6.39 -5.66 1.94
C LEU A 45 6.42 -5.04 3.35
N MET A 46 7.05 -3.88 3.51
CA MET A 46 7.09 -3.19 4.80
C MET A 46 5.71 -2.73 5.28
N VAL A 47 4.85 -2.27 4.35
CA VAL A 47 3.44 -1.96 4.65
C VAL A 47 2.69 -3.22 5.09
N SER A 48 2.89 -4.35 4.40
CA SER A 48 2.29 -5.62 4.78
C SER A 48 2.72 -6.06 6.17
N ASP A 49 4.02 -5.97 6.48
CA ASP A 49 4.56 -6.34 7.78
C ASP A 49 3.98 -5.41 8.88
N HIS A 50 3.76 -4.13 8.60
CA HIS A 50 3.06 -3.21 9.52
C HIS A 50 1.59 -3.61 9.73
N ILE A 51 0.85 -3.89 8.66
CA ILE A 51 -0.56 -4.31 8.73
C ILE A 51 -0.73 -5.59 9.56
N GLU A 52 0.18 -6.54 9.43
CA GLU A 52 0.18 -7.76 10.23
C GLU A 52 0.51 -7.49 11.70
N ARG A 53 1.44 -6.57 12.02
CA ARG A 53 1.64 -6.13 13.41
C ARG A 53 0.36 -5.53 14.01
N MET A 54 -0.37 -4.73 13.22
CA MET A 54 -1.63 -4.14 13.66
C MET A 54 -2.72 -5.18 13.94
N ARG A 55 -2.65 -6.36 13.33
CA ARG A 55 -3.62 -7.45 13.57
C ARG A 55 -3.54 -7.97 15.01
N ALA A 56 -2.35 -7.95 15.60
CA ALA A 56 -2.16 -8.32 17.00
C ALA A 56 -2.57 -7.20 17.98
N ALA A 57 -2.51 -5.94 17.54
CA ALA A 57 -2.76 -4.77 18.39
C ALA A 57 -4.24 -4.34 18.43
N LEU A 58 -5.04 -4.66 17.39
CA LEU A 58 -6.41 -4.18 17.25
C LEU A 58 -7.44 -5.31 17.37
N PRO A 59 -8.65 -5.03 17.90
CA PRO A 59 -9.78 -5.94 17.81
C PRO A 59 -10.08 -6.32 16.35
N PRO A 60 -10.45 -7.58 16.05
CA PRO A 60 -10.65 -8.03 14.67
C PRO A 60 -11.61 -7.18 13.82
N PRO A 61 -12.78 -6.71 14.33
CA PRO A 61 -13.67 -5.85 13.55
C PRO A 61 -13.04 -4.50 13.19
N GLN A 62 -12.24 -3.93 14.10
CA GLN A 62 -11.55 -2.67 13.89
C GLN A 62 -10.41 -2.83 12.90
N TRP A 63 -9.61 -3.89 13.03
CA TRP A 63 -8.57 -4.22 12.06
C TRP A 63 -9.15 -4.40 10.66
N GLN A 64 -10.25 -5.16 10.54
CA GLN A 64 -10.90 -5.40 9.25
C GLN A 64 -11.40 -4.10 8.61
N ALA A 65 -11.99 -3.20 9.40
CA ALA A 65 -12.50 -1.91 8.92
C ALA A 65 -11.38 -0.99 8.41
N VAL A 66 -10.23 -0.98 9.08
CA VAL A 66 -9.11 -0.07 8.77
C VAL A 66 -8.18 -0.65 7.70
N TRP A 67 -7.80 -1.93 7.83
CA TRP A 67 -6.70 -2.54 7.07
C TRP A 67 -7.13 -3.68 6.15
N GLY A 68 -8.36 -4.20 6.28
CA GLY A 68 -8.79 -5.40 5.57
C GLY A 68 -8.69 -5.29 4.05
N ARG A 69 -8.99 -4.11 3.48
CA ARG A 69 -8.89 -3.86 2.03
C ARG A 69 -7.43 -3.81 1.57
N GLN A 70 -6.57 -3.14 2.32
CA GLN A 70 -5.14 -3.02 2.05
C GLN A 70 -4.46 -4.39 2.11
N ALA A 71 -4.79 -5.20 3.12
CA ALA A 71 -4.26 -6.55 3.27
C ALA A 71 -4.67 -7.46 2.09
N ALA A 72 -5.93 -7.38 1.65
CA ALA A 72 -6.41 -8.14 0.50
C ALA A 72 -5.71 -7.73 -0.80
N ALA A 73 -5.60 -6.42 -1.06
CA ALA A 73 -4.93 -5.90 -2.25
C ALA A 73 -3.44 -6.29 -2.29
N LEU A 74 -2.72 -6.18 -1.16
CA LEU A 74 -1.32 -6.59 -1.09
C LEU A 74 -1.14 -8.09 -1.33
N LYS A 75 -2.05 -8.91 -0.82
CA LYS A 75 -2.02 -10.36 -1.04
C LYS A 75 -2.15 -10.71 -2.52
N GLU A 76 -3.03 -10.04 -3.26
CA GLU A 76 -3.19 -10.22 -4.70
C GLU A 76 -1.91 -9.85 -5.45
N VAL A 77 -1.36 -8.65 -5.19
CA VAL A 77 -0.10 -8.19 -5.79
C VAL A 77 1.04 -9.17 -5.53
N PHE A 78 1.21 -9.64 -4.27
CA PHE A 78 2.28 -10.57 -3.92
C PHE A 78 2.10 -11.94 -4.56
N SER A 79 0.87 -12.36 -4.88
CA SER A 79 0.64 -13.60 -5.60
C SER A 79 1.12 -13.52 -7.07
N GLU A 80 1.03 -12.35 -7.69
CA GLU A 80 1.47 -12.12 -9.07
C GLU A 80 2.99 -11.98 -9.23
N CYS A 81 3.70 -11.61 -8.15
CA CYS A 81 5.15 -11.38 -8.16
C CYS A 81 5.90 -12.22 -7.12
N ALA A 82 5.36 -13.41 -6.81
CA ALA A 82 5.86 -14.27 -5.73
C ALA A 82 7.36 -14.61 -5.85
N ASP A 83 7.85 -14.75 -7.08
CA ASP A 83 9.24 -15.01 -7.44
C ASP A 83 10.18 -13.83 -7.11
N LEU A 84 9.68 -12.60 -7.10
CA LEU A 84 10.45 -11.39 -6.84
C LEU A 84 10.53 -11.03 -5.35
N LEU A 85 9.64 -11.59 -4.51
CA LEU A 85 9.54 -11.25 -3.09
C LEU A 85 10.82 -11.51 -2.28
N PRO A 86 11.55 -12.64 -2.47
CA PRO A 86 12.77 -12.88 -1.71
C PRO A 86 13.84 -11.80 -1.96
N ALA A 87 14.04 -11.42 -3.24
CA ALA A 87 14.96 -10.36 -3.61
C ALA A 87 14.51 -8.99 -3.06
N ALA A 88 13.22 -8.69 -3.12
CA ALA A 88 12.68 -7.45 -2.55
C ALA A 88 12.83 -7.39 -1.03
N ARG A 89 12.68 -8.51 -0.30
CA ARG A 89 12.95 -8.58 1.15
C ARG A 89 14.43 -8.34 1.45
N GLN A 90 15.33 -8.93 0.66
CA GLN A 90 16.77 -8.71 0.83
C GLN A 90 17.13 -7.23 0.65
N GLN A 91 16.54 -6.55 -0.34
CA GLN A 91 16.74 -5.11 -0.55
C GLN A 91 16.33 -4.25 0.65
N VAL A 92 15.26 -4.62 1.37
CA VAL A 92 14.85 -3.90 2.61
C VAL A 92 15.96 -3.96 3.66
N ILE A 93 16.60 -5.13 3.81
CA ILE A 93 17.67 -5.37 4.78
C ILE A 93 18.94 -4.63 4.35
N ASP A 94 19.37 -4.83 3.11
CA ASP A 94 20.64 -4.29 2.59
C ASP A 94 20.67 -2.75 2.61
N LEU A 95 19.52 -2.12 2.41
CA LEU A 95 19.38 -0.67 2.34
C LEU A 95 18.86 -0.03 3.64
N ASP A 96 18.67 -0.81 4.72
CA ASP A 96 18.05 -0.38 5.99
C ASP A 96 16.79 0.47 5.77
N LEU A 97 15.90 0.04 4.88
CA LEU A 97 14.72 0.83 4.54
C LEU A 97 13.76 0.91 5.73
N ARG A 98 13.21 2.11 5.98
CA ARG A 98 12.23 2.36 7.04
C ARG A 98 10.88 2.80 6.47
N LEU A 99 9.81 2.33 7.11
CA LEU A 99 8.46 2.66 6.69
C LEU A 99 8.09 4.03 7.27
N ASP A 100 8.15 5.06 6.46
CA ASP A 100 7.61 6.37 6.83
C ASP A 100 6.09 6.39 6.61
N LEU A 101 5.36 6.23 7.71
CA LEU A 101 3.92 6.44 7.75
C LEU A 101 3.60 7.95 7.90
N PRO A 102 2.49 8.44 7.31
CA PRO A 102 2.02 9.80 7.55
C PRO A 102 1.78 10.05 9.05
N LEU A 103 2.01 11.27 9.52
CA LEU A 103 1.92 11.63 10.96
C LEU A 103 0.59 11.23 11.62
N GLY A 104 -0.53 11.36 10.92
CA GLY A 104 -1.85 10.92 11.41
C GLY A 104 -1.88 9.42 11.71
N GLN A 105 -1.31 8.60 10.82
CA GLN A 105 -1.23 7.14 10.96
C GLN A 105 -0.26 6.69 12.06
N ARG A 106 0.81 7.47 12.30
CA ARG A 106 1.75 7.19 13.40
C ARG A 106 1.11 7.37 14.77
N THR A 107 0.21 8.33 14.91
CA THR A 107 -0.38 8.68 16.22
C THR A 107 -1.50 7.72 16.60
N GLU A 108 -2.23 7.21 15.61
CA GLU A 108 -3.40 6.36 15.80
C GLU A 108 -3.08 4.85 15.82
N PHE A 109 -1.97 4.42 15.21
CA PHE A 109 -1.63 2.99 15.05
C PHE A 109 -0.22 2.57 15.52
N ASP A 110 0.71 3.49 15.78
CA ASP A 110 2.12 3.16 16.09
C ASP A 110 2.47 3.37 17.58
N ARG A 111 1.50 3.10 18.48
CA ARG A 111 1.64 3.31 19.94
C ARG A 111 2.01 2.04 20.69
#